data_AF-A0A842NF14-F1
#
_entry.id   AF-A0A842NF14-F1
#
_cell.length_a   1.000
_cell.length_b   1.000
_cell.length_c   1.000
_cell.angle_alpha   90.00
_cell.angle_beta   90.00
_cell.angle_gamma   90.00
#
_symmetry.space_group_name_H-M   'P 1'
#
loop_
_entity.id
_entity.type
_entity.pdbx_description
1 polymer ?
#
loop_
_entity_poly.entity_id
_entity_poly.type
_entity_poly.pdbx_seq_one_letter_code
_entity_poly.pdbx_strand_id
1 'polypeptide(L)'
;MTKHTSPTGHHTKKRSKPYEKITYWKALTVIFTVLFIISVATQGFRVFPEYSFPKSSTSSETVKLDFYVMSQCPYGTEVEDAIAPVMEKLGDNLDLNLYFIANDNGNGQFSSLHGQPEVLGNIVQLCAIKHNPDKYMDMILCQNKDARSIPGNWEECSNQNNLNTEKIKECYEGDEGKALLSESIIQTNKVSATGSPTIYLNDERYSGGRTTIDFMRSVCNEFEKAPSACENMPKSKEVTLTILNDKRCEECDVAGVISSLKGLFPGLKTTILDYSSSEGKQLYNTLNIQYLPALLFDDSVKEGEGYSNLQRYLQPTGDYLTLMMGSEFDPTAEICDNNIDDDNNNKIDCDDPYCQSQLVCRNELPQKLDLFVMSQCPYGVKAESALQEFLANFEGVDFTLHFIANDNGDNTFSSLHGQPEVDGNMRQACIEKYYPNKFLDYVYCQIDNYKNLDSTWESCAS
;
A
#
# COMPACT_ATOMS: atom_id res chain seq x y z
N MET A 1 37.25 -80.47 23.03
CA MET A 1 37.31 -81.75 22.29
C MET A 1 36.34 -82.67 23.01
N THR A 2 35.23 -83.17 22.47
CA THR A 2 34.95 -83.79 21.17
C THR A 2 33.45 -83.66 20.85
N LYS A 3 33.11 -83.55 19.56
CA LYS A 3 31.75 -83.69 19.00
C LYS A 3 31.35 -85.17 18.97
N HIS A 4 30.05 -85.48 19.00
CA HIS A 4 29.43 -86.16 17.85
C HIS A 4 27.90 -86.06 17.80
N THR A 5 27.48 -85.94 16.55
CA THR A 5 26.19 -85.80 15.88
C THR A 5 25.33 -87.07 15.85
N SER A 6 24.00 -86.92 15.69
CA SER A 6 23.20 -87.58 14.64
C SER A 6 21.70 -87.16 14.68
N PRO A 7 20.89 -87.41 13.62
CA PRO A 7 19.89 -86.45 13.15
C PRO A 7 18.47 -87.01 12.90
N THR A 8 17.63 -86.09 12.38
CA THR A 8 16.42 -86.23 11.53
C THR A 8 15.04 -86.39 12.18
N GLY A 9 14.10 -85.58 11.68
CA GLY A 9 12.66 -85.69 11.91
C GLY A 9 11.88 -84.65 11.09
N HIS A 10 11.05 -85.12 10.16
CA HIS A 10 10.09 -84.37 9.36
C HIS A 10 8.75 -84.31 10.10
N HIS A 11 8.08 -83.16 10.21
CA HIS A 11 6.64 -83.11 10.49
C HIS A 11 5.94 -81.88 9.88
N THR A 12 4.78 -82.15 9.30
CA THR A 12 3.86 -81.28 8.58
C THR A 12 3.01 -80.41 9.51
N LYS A 13 2.76 -79.14 9.11
CA LYS A 13 1.98 -78.14 9.84
C LYS A 13 0.45 -78.37 9.71
N LYS A 14 -0.29 -78.34 10.83
CA LYS A 14 -1.75 -78.13 10.89
C LYS A 14 -2.08 -76.75 11.48
N ARG A 15 -3.10 -76.11 10.90
CA ARG A 15 -3.67 -74.78 11.21
C ARG A 15 -4.29 -74.70 12.62
N SER A 16 -4.20 -73.51 13.23
CA SER A 16 -5.17 -72.99 14.21
C SER A 16 -5.44 -71.50 13.91
N LYS A 17 -6.71 -71.07 14.02
CA LYS A 17 -7.14 -69.65 13.94
C LYS A 17 -6.92 -68.98 15.30
N PRO A 18 -6.41 -67.73 15.38
CA PRO A 18 -6.47 -66.95 16.61
C PRO A 18 -7.66 -65.97 16.60
N TYR A 19 -8.22 -65.82 17.80
CA TYR A 19 -9.32 -64.95 18.20
C TYR A 19 -8.81 -63.50 18.31
N GLU A 20 -9.49 -62.52 17.71
CA GLU A 20 -9.12 -61.10 17.78
C GLU A 20 -9.42 -60.51 19.16
N LYS A 21 -8.35 -60.06 19.84
CA LYS A 21 -8.46 -59.18 21.01
C LYS A 21 -8.69 -57.75 20.53
N ILE A 22 -9.87 -57.21 20.80
CA ILE A 22 -10.14 -55.77 20.68
C ILE A 22 -9.28 -55.06 21.72
N THR A 23 -8.28 -54.31 21.24
CA THR A 23 -7.33 -53.58 22.08
C THR A 23 -8.00 -52.35 22.71
N TYR A 24 -7.87 -52.26 24.03
CA TYR A 24 -8.37 -51.21 24.93
C TYR A 24 -8.11 -49.76 24.46
N TRP A 25 -7.17 -49.54 23.55
CA TRP A 25 -6.85 -48.23 22.97
C TRP A 25 -7.94 -47.66 22.06
N LYS A 26 -8.71 -48.53 21.37
CA LYS A 26 -9.84 -48.09 20.52
C LYS A 26 -11.03 -47.60 21.32
N ALA A 27 -11.23 -48.11 22.54
CA ALA A 27 -12.28 -47.60 23.45
C ALA A 27 -11.86 -46.27 24.09
N LEU A 28 -10.58 -46.10 24.42
CA LEU A 28 -10.05 -44.87 25.01
C LEU A 28 -10.05 -43.68 24.04
N THR A 29 -9.80 -43.92 22.75
CA THR A 29 -9.86 -42.86 21.71
C THR A 29 -11.28 -42.38 21.45
N VAL A 30 -12.28 -43.27 21.50
CA VAL A 30 -13.71 -42.89 21.38
C VAL A 30 -14.17 -42.09 22.59
N ILE A 31 -13.74 -42.44 23.80
CA ILE A 31 -14.10 -41.69 25.02
C ILE A 31 -13.47 -40.29 25.00
N PHE A 32 -12.21 -40.14 24.55
CA PHE A 32 -11.57 -38.83 24.42
C PHE A 32 -12.19 -37.96 23.32
N THR A 33 -12.61 -38.53 22.19
CA THR A 33 -13.30 -37.77 21.13
C THR A 33 -14.70 -37.34 21.56
N VAL A 34 -15.45 -38.18 22.27
CA VAL A 34 -16.77 -37.80 22.81
C VAL A 34 -16.64 -36.72 23.90
N LEU A 35 -15.65 -36.80 24.78
CA LEU A 35 -15.39 -35.76 25.79
C LEU A 35 -14.87 -34.45 25.18
N PHE A 36 -14.09 -34.50 24.10
CA PHE A 36 -13.64 -33.31 23.37
C PHE A 36 -14.81 -32.63 22.64
N ILE A 37 -15.70 -33.39 21.99
CA ILE A 37 -16.90 -32.86 21.33
C ILE A 37 -17.86 -32.23 22.35
N ILE A 38 -18.03 -32.85 23.53
CA ILE A 38 -18.86 -32.29 24.62
C ILE A 38 -18.21 -31.03 25.23
N SER A 39 -16.88 -30.97 25.32
CA SER A 39 -16.15 -29.76 25.75
C SER A 39 -16.29 -28.61 24.74
N VAL A 40 -16.27 -28.91 23.44
CA VAL A 40 -16.49 -27.91 22.37
C VAL A 40 -17.96 -27.46 22.34
N ALA A 41 -18.92 -28.34 22.65
CA ALA A 41 -20.34 -28.01 22.68
C ALA A 41 -20.82 -27.28 23.96
N THR A 42 -20.04 -27.32 25.05
CA THR A 42 -20.39 -26.67 26.34
C THR A 42 -19.53 -25.46 26.70
N GLN A 43 -18.44 -25.21 25.98
CA GLN A 43 -17.76 -23.92 25.99
C GLN A 43 -18.29 -23.03 24.86
N GLY A 44 -19.52 -22.56 25.06
CA GLY A 44 -19.98 -21.29 24.51
C GLY A 44 -20.06 -21.21 22.98
N PHE A 45 -21.25 -21.50 22.46
CA PHE A 45 -21.91 -20.54 21.58
C PHE A 45 -22.03 -19.21 22.35
N ARG A 46 -20.92 -18.49 22.51
CA ARG A 46 -20.99 -17.05 22.57
C ARG A 46 -21.41 -16.69 21.15
N VAL A 47 -22.68 -16.34 21.01
CA VAL A 47 -23.09 -15.42 19.93
C VAL A 47 -22.04 -14.33 19.98
N PHE A 48 -21.10 -14.36 19.03
CA PHE A 48 -20.21 -13.23 18.85
C PHE A 48 -21.18 -12.08 18.61
N PRO A 49 -21.23 -11.07 19.50
CA PRO A 49 -21.92 -9.86 19.13
C PRO A 49 -21.25 -9.47 17.81
N GLU A 50 -22.08 -9.29 16.80
CA GLU A 50 -21.74 -8.51 15.62
C GLU A 50 -20.84 -7.38 16.12
N TYR A 51 -19.55 -7.43 15.75
CA TYR A 51 -18.61 -6.39 16.13
C TYR A 51 -18.99 -5.21 15.25
N SER A 52 -20.13 -4.60 15.54
CA SER A 52 -20.39 -3.21 15.26
C SER A 52 -19.24 -2.50 15.96
N PHE A 53 -18.25 -2.05 15.18
CA PHE A 53 -17.37 -1.01 15.64
C PHE A 53 -18.27 0.02 16.32
N PRO A 54 -18.09 0.30 17.62
CA PRO A 54 -18.75 1.45 18.18
C PRO A 54 -18.27 2.61 17.32
N LYS A 55 -19.19 3.17 16.52
CA LYS A 55 -19.02 4.50 15.96
C LYS A 55 -18.65 5.34 17.17
N SER A 56 -17.41 5.79 17.25
CA SER A 56 -16.91 6.53 18.40
C SER A 56 -17.74 7.80 18.49
N SER A 57 -18.81 7.73 19.30
CA SER A 57 -19.73 8.81 19.58
C SER A 57 -19.29 9.49 20.88
N THR A 58 -18.00 9.80 20.98
CA THR A 58 -17.53 10.79 21.94
C THR A 58 -17.40 12.09 21.18
N SER A 59 -18.46 12.89 21.26
CA SER A 59 -18.46 14.30 20.93
C SER A 59 -17.28 14.97 21.64
N SER A 60 -16.17 15.17 20.92
CA SER A 60 -15.06 15.94 21.46
C SER A 60 -15.37 17.42 21.24
N GLU A 61 -15.28 18.22 22.31
CA GLU A 61 -15.33 19.68 22.20
C GLU A 61 -14.08 20.24 21.47
N THR A 62 -13.04 19.41 21.33
CA THR A 62 -11.77 19.73 20.67
C THR A 62 -11.39 18.64 19.68
N VAL A 63 -11.14 19.00 18.43
CA VAL A 63 -10.73 18.06 17.39
C VAL A 63 -9.21 17.96 17.37
N LYS A 64 -8.69 16.73 17.36
CA LYS A 64 -7.25 16.49 17.34
C LYS A 64 -6.74 16.41 15.90
N LEU A 65 -5.68 17.15 15.60
CA LEU A 65 -5.01 17.13 14.30
C LEU A 65 -3.49 16.97 14.51
N ASP A 66 -2.93 15.86 14.05
CA ASP A 66 -1.50 15.57 14.18
C ASP A 66 -0.81 15.72 12.83
N PHE A 67 0.16 16.62 12.76
CA PHE A 67 1.02 16.83 11.60
C PHE A 67 2.40 16.22 11.86
N TYR A 68 2.85 15.37 10.95
CA TYR A 68 4.19 14.81 10.92
C TYR A 68 4.92 15.38 9.70
N VAL A 69 5.80 16.34 9.94
CA VAL A 69 6.42 17.20 8.90
C VAL A 69 7.94 17.19 8.99
N MET A 70 8.59 17.90 8.07
CA MET A 70 10.01 18.25 8.17
C MET A 70 10.18 19.73 7.83
N SER A 71 11.00 20.46 8.57
CA SER A 71 11.06 21.93 8.51
C SER A 71 11.48 22.50 7.16
N GLN A 72 12.20 21.73 6.31
CA GLN A 72 12.59 22.16 4.96
C GLN A 72 11.75 21.53 3.84
N CYS A 73 10.77 20.69 4.18
CA CYS A 73 9.94 20.05 3.17
C CYS A 73 8.91 21.04 2.61
N PRO A 74 8.87 21.31 1.28
CA PRO A 74 7.93 22.27 0.70
C PRO A 74 6.46 21.88 0.93
N TYR A 75 6.15 20.58 1.03
CA TYR A 75 4.80 20.12 1.35
C TYR A 75 4.48 20.18 2.85
N GLY A 76 5.52 20.16 3.71
CA GLY A 76 5.36 20.40 5.15
C GLY A 76 5.01 21.85 5.42
N THR A 77 5.78 22.78 4.84
CA THR A 77 5.52 24.21 4.95
C THR A 77 4.17 24.60 4.35
N GLU A 78 3.74 23.95 3.26
CA GLU A 78 2.40 24.13 2.67
C GLU A 78 1.28 23.89 3.69
N VAL A 79 1.35 22.79 4.46
CA VAL A 79 0.29 22.47 5.43
C VAL A 79 0.37 23.32 6.68
N GLU A 80 1.56 23.70 7.12
CA GLU A 80 1.77 24.66 8.21
C GLU A 80 1.17 26.04 7.88
N ASP A 81 1.42 26.53 6.66
CA ASP A 81 0.85 27.79 6.17
C ASP A 81 -0.68 27.70 6.07
N ALA A 82 -1.20 26.56 5.60
CA ALA A 82 -2.63 26.36 5.42
C ALA A 82 -3.41 26.20 6.74
N ILE A 83 -2.81 25.59 7.78
CA ILE A 83 -3.48 25.32 9.06
C ILE A 83 -3.50 26.53 9.99
N ALA A 84 -2.54 27.45 9.91
CA ALA A 84 -2.48 28.63 10.77
C ALA A 84 -3.80 29.46 10.85
N PRO A 85 -4.46 29.84 9.74
CA PRO A 85 -5.75 30.53 9.80
C PRO A 85 -6.90 29.66 10.36
N VAL A 86 -6.75 28.32 10.36
CA VAL A 86 -7.70 27.40 10.99
C VAL A 86 -7.52 27.41 12.51
N MET A 87 -6.27 27.40 12.98
CA MET A 87 -5.96 27.56 14.41
C MET A 87 -6.53 28.85 14.98
N GLU A 88 -6.35 29.98 14.28
CA GLU A 88 -6.88 31.27 14.72
C GLU A 88 -8.42 31.27 14.83
N LYS A 89 -9.10 30.61 13.89
CA LYS A 89 -10.57 30.57 13.84
C LYS A 89 -11.20 29.62 14.84
N LEU A 90 -10.58 28.46 15.06
CA LEU A 90 -11.12 27.41 15.93
C LEU A 90 -10.65 27.54 17.37
N GLY A 91 -9.47 28.15 17.61
CA GLY A 91 -8.91 28.29 18.96
C GLY A 91 -8.91 26.95 19.70
N ASP A 92 -9.48 26.95 20.91
CA ASP A 92 -9.56 25.78 21.79
C ASP A 92 -10.37 24.59 21.20
N ASN A 93 -11.10 24.78 20.09
CA ASN A 93 -11.78 23.70 19.40
C ASN A 93 -10.83 22.86 18.51
N LEU A 94 -9.55 23.25 18.36
CA LEU A 94 -8.54 22.50 17.61
C LEU A 94 -7.30 22.23 18.48
N ASP A 95 -6.97 20.95 18.68
CA ASP A 95 -5.70 20.51 19.27
C ASP A 95 -4.74 20.10 18.14
N LEU A 96 -3.89 21.04 17.70
CA LEU A 96 -2.88 20.80 16.68
C LEU A 96 -1.57 20.35 17.31
N ASN A 97 -1.11 19.15 16.98
CA ASN A 97 0.23 18.67 17.33
C ASN A 97 1.14 18.68 16.10
N LEU A 98 2.36 19.22 16.26
CA LEU A 98 3.39 19.20 15.22
C LEU A 98 4.56 18.32 15.66
N TYR A 99 4.78 17.24 14.92
CA TYR A 99 5.89 16.32 15.07
C TYR A 99 6.80 16.40 13.85
N PHE A 100 8.10 16.30 14.09
CA PHE A 100 9.15 16.39 13.09
C PHE A 100 9.81 15.05 12.82
N ILE A 101 9.81 14.66 11.54
CA ILE A 101 10.40 13.44 11.02
C ILE A 101 11.93 13.62 10.93
N ALA A 102 12.65 12.71 11.58
CA ALA A 102 14.10 12.57 11.51
C ALA A 102 14.49 11.14 11.92
N ASN A 103 15.76 10.79 11.75
CA ASN A 103 16.34 9.54 12.24
C ASN A 103 17.28 9.83 13.41
N ASP A 104 17.16 9.03 14.47
CA ASP A 104 18.10 9.03 15.59
C ASP A 104 19.22 8.01 15.30
N ASN A 105 20.45 8.50 15.17
CA ASN A 105 21.64 7.68 14.93
C ASN A 105 22.40 7.36 16.23
N GLY A 106 21.81 7.70 17.38
CA GLY A 106 22.40 7.52 18.70
C GLY A 106 23.34 8.66 19.11
N ASN A 107 23.62 8.75 20.42
CA ASN A 107 24.52 9.73 21.03
C ASN A 107 24.19 11.20 20.69
N GLY A 108 22.91 11.52 20.50
CA GLY A 108 22.45 12.87 20.17
C GLY A 108 22.80 13.31 18.73
N GLN A 109 23.09 12.36 17.85
CA GLN A 109 23.28 12.61 16.42
C GLN A 109 22.02 12.23 15.66
N PHE A 110 21.50 13.16 14.87
CA PHE A 110 20.30 12.95 14.06
C PHE A 110 20.61 13.15 12.59
N SER A 111 19.78 12.55 11.73
CA SER A 111 19.81 12.79 10.28
C SER A 111 18.39 12.98 9.76
N SER A 112 18.25 13.65 8.64
CA SER A 112 16.95 13.88 7.98
C SER A 112 17.10 13.84 6.46
N LEU A 113 15.99 13.95 5.74
CA LEU A 113 15.98 13.85 4.28
C LEU A 113 16.78 14.98 3.60
N HIS A 114 16.72 16.20 4.14
CA HIS A 114 17.42 17.37 3.61
C HIS A 114 18.73 17.69 4.37
N GLY A 115 19.20 16.79 5.23
CA GLY A 115 20.48 16.90 5.93
C GLY A 115 20.44 17.73 7.22
N GLN A 116 21.63 18.09 7.72
CA GLN A 116 21.76 18.72 9.04
C GLN A 116 21.01 20.05 9.22
N PRO A 117 20.87 20.94 8.20
CA PRO A 117 20.07 22.14 8.36
C PRO A 117 18.61 21.87 8.73
N GLU A 118 17.99 20.83 8.16
CA GLU A 118 16.64 20.44 8.52
C GLU A 118 16.55 19.83 9.92
N VAL A 119 17.53 19.02 10.34
CA VAL A 119 17.60 18.55 11.74
C VAL A 119 17.57 19.74 12.72
N LEU A 120 18.39 20.75 12.45
CA LEU A 120 18.46 21.95 13.28
C LEU A 120 17.17 22.78 13.18
N GLY A 121 16.55 22.84 12.00
CA GLY A 121 15.24 23.45 11.78
C GLY A 121 14.14 22.82 12.62
N ASN A 122 14.05 21.49 12.58
CA ASN A 122 13.13 20.71 13.40
C ASN A 122 13.34 21.01 14.90
N ILE A 123 14.60 21.05 15.37
CA ILE A 123 14.92 21.36 16.78
C ILE A 123 14.45 22.76 17.16
N VAL A 124 14.73 23.78 16.35
CA VAL A 124 14.38 25.15 16.73
C VAL A 124 12.87 25.39 16.73
N GLN A 125 12.13 24.74 15.82
CA GLN A 125 10.68 24.79 15.80
C GLN A 125 10.07 24.06 17.02
N LEU A 126 10.62 22.90 17.43
CA LEU A 126 10.25 22.23 18.68
C LEU A 126 10.53 23.09 19.91
N CYS A 127 11.67 23.79 19.95
CA CYS A 127 11.98 24.73 21.02
C CYS A 127 11.00 25.90 21.09
N ALA A 128 10.56 26.43 19.94
CA ALA A 128 9.53 27.46 19.89
C ALA A 128 8.17 26.95 20.37
N ILE A 129 7.75 25.74 19.97
CA ILE A 129 6.53 25.08 20.49
C ILE A 129 6.60 24.97 22.02
N LYS A 130 7.75 24.54 22.56
CA LYS A 130 7.94 24.34 23.99
C LYS A 130 7.90 25.63 24.81
N HIS A 131 8.59 26.67 24.35
CA HIS A 131 8.84 27.89 25.15
C HIS A 131 7.92 29.06 24.77
N ASN A 132 7.23 28.98 23.65
CA ASN A 132 6.27 29.98 23.16
C ASN A 132 5.05 29.33 22.49
N PRO A 133 4.26 28.49 23.21
CA PRO A 133 3.14 27.73 22.63
C PRO A 133 2.05 28.61 21.99
N ASP A 134 1.89 29.86 22.42
CA ASP A 134 0.88 30.76 21.84
C ASP A 134 1.36 31.47 20.55
N LYS A 135 2.65 31.38 20.21
CA LYS A 135 3.28 32.15 19.11
C LYS A 135 4.21 31.35 18.20
N TYR A 136 4.45 30.08 18.50
CA TYR A 136 5.40 29.27 17.73
C TYR A 136 5.02 29.25 16.24
N MET A 137 3.72 29.23 15.93
CA MET A 137 3.25 29.21 14.56
C MET A 137 3.62 30.50 13.81
N ASP A 138 3.60 31.67 14.45
CA ASP A 138 4.05 32.93 13.83
C ASP A 138 5.53 32.88 13.41
N MET A 139 6.37 32.23 14.22
CA MET A 139 7.77 32.01 13.89
C MET A 139 7.89 31.04 12.71
N ILE A 140 7.16 29.92 12.70
CA ILE A 140 7.17 28.94 11.61
C ILE A 140 6.74 29.59 10.29
N LEU A 141 5.62 30.32 10.26
CA LEU A 141 5.14 31.04 9.08
C LEU A 141 6.16 32.07 8.57
N CYS A 142 6.88 32.73 9.47
CA CYS A 142 7.98 33.60 9.08
C CYS A 142 9.12 32.83 8.42
N GLN A 143 9.51 31.68 8.99
CA GLN A 143 10.56 30.84 8.42
C GLN A 143 10.17 30.27 7.04
N ASN A 144 8.90 29.89 6.87
CA ASN A 144 8.37 29.30 5.64
C ASN A 144 8.48 30.21 4.42
N LYS A 145 8.55 31.55 4.62
CA LYS A 145 8.84 32.52 3.54
C LYS A 145 10.16 32.26 2.82
N ASP A 146 11.13 31.67 3.52
CA ASP A 146 12.38 31.18 2.94
C ASP A 146 12.82 29.89 3.65
N ALA A 147 12.06 28.81 3.42
CA ALA A 147 12.30 27.51 4.05
C ALA A 147 13.71 26.95 3.80
N ARG A 148 14.37 27.35 2.70
CA ARG A 148 15.75 26.93 2.38
C ARG A 148 16.78 27.55 3.32
N SER A 149 16.47 28.68 3.93
CA SER A 149 17.32 29.36 4.90
C SER A 149 17.13 28.84 6.33
N ILE A 150 16.23 27.88 6.56
CA ILE A 150 16.09 27.21 7.86
C ILE A 150 17.36 26.37 8.11
N PRO A 151 17.97 26.43 9.31
CA PRO A 151 17.50 27.12 10.51
C PRO A 151 17.95 28.59 10.57
N GLY A 152 18.87 29.05 9.73
CA GLY A 152 19.54 30.35 9.83
C GLY A 152 18.64 31.59 9.94
N ASN A 153 17.36 31.50 9.56
CA ASN A 153 16.37 32.57 9.69
C ASN A 153 15.60 32.58 11.04
N TRP A 154 15.84 31.63 11.95
CA TRP A 154 15.02 31.46 13.16
C TRP A 154 15.11 32.64 14.14
N GLU A 155 16.31 33.21 14.38
CA GLU A 155 16.49 34.31 15.34
C GLU A 155 15.75 35.57 14.88
N GLU A 156 15.84 35.90 13.59
CA GLU A 156 15.11 37.01 13.00
C GLU A 156 13.60 36.80 13.10
N CYS A 157 13.10 35.62 12.74
CA CYS A 157 11.69 35.29 12.82
C CYS A 157 11.15 35.27 14.26
N SER A 158 11.95 34.82 15.22
CA SER A 158 11.63 34.87 16.65
C SER A 158 11.48 36.32 17.13
N ASN A 159 12.46 37.17 16.80
CA ASN A 159 12.46 38.58 17.18
C ASN A 159 11.31 39.36 16.53
N GLN A 160 11.05 39.16 15.23
CA GLN A 160 9.97 39.85 14.50
C GLN A 160 8.58 39.57 15.09
N ASN A 161 8.36 38.36 15.60
CA ASN A 161 7.07 37.94 16.16
C ASN A 161 7.01 38.05 17.69
N ASN A 162 8.03 38.66 18.32
CA ASN A 162 8.10 38.88 19.78
C ASN A 162 7.98 37.56 20.57
N LEU A 163 8.74 36.54 20.16
CA LEU A 163 8.96 35.31 20.93
C LEU A 163 10.08 35.52 21.97
N ASN A 164 10.22 34.58 22.90
CA ASN A 164 11.32 34.61 23.87
C ASN A 164 12.57 33.99 23.24
N THR A 165 13.23 34.78 22.39
CA THR A 165 14.40 34.34 21.59
C THR A 165 15.50 33.74 22.46
N GLU A 166 15.77 34.30 23.64
CA GLU A 166 16.75 33.75 24.58
C GLU A 166 16.39 32.33 25.05
N LYS A 167 15.12 32.07 25.40
CA LYS A 167 14.69 30.72 25.81
C LYS A 167 14.76 29.71 24.68
N ILE A 168 14.39 30.13 23.46
CA ILE A 168 14.52 29.29 22.27
C ILE A 168 16.00 28.97 22.03
N LYS A 169 16.89 29.97 22.16
CA LYS A 169 18.33 29.80 22.01
C LYS A 169 18.91 28.79 23.00
N GLU A 170 18.57 28.95 24.29
CA GLU A 170 18.99 28.03 25.36
C GLU A 170 18.56 26.59 25.05
N CYS A 171 17.34 26.39 24.57
CA CYS A 171 16.82 25.08 24.18
C CYS A 171 17.53 24.52 22.93
N TYR A 172 17.70 25.36 21.90
CA TYR A 172 18.26 24.99 20.60
C TYR A 172 19.75 24.61 20.67
N GLU A 173 20.53 25.35 21.45
CA GLU A 173 21.97 25.09 21.65
C GLU A 173 22.23 24.02 22.72
N GLY A 174 21.25 23.76 23.58
CA GLY A 174 21.33 22.81 24.69
C GLY A 174 20.88 21.39 24.35
N ASP A 175 20.90 20.53 25.37
CA ASP A 175 20.41 19.15 25.25
C ASP A 175 18.88 19.04 25.25
N GLU A 176 18.17 20.09 25.67
CA GLU A 176 16.70 20.12 25.66
C GLU A 176 16.15 19.96 24.23
N GLY A 177 16.67 20.73 23.25
CA GLY A 177 16.23 20.64 21.87
C GLY A 177 16.45 19.26 21.25
N LYS A 178 17.57 18.61 21.59
CA LYS A 178 17.85 17.23 21.16
C LYS A 178 16.87 16.24 21.78
N ALA A 179 16.55 16.38 23.07
CA ALA A 179 15.58 15.53 23.75
C ALA A 179 14.16 15.70 23.17
N LEU A 180 13.76 16.93 22.83
CA LEU A 180 12.50 17.20 22.13
C LEU A 180 12.47 16.51 20.76
N LEU A 181 13.56 16.58 19.99
CA LEU A 181 13.63 15.89 18.70
C LEU A 181 13.56 14.37 18.86
N SER A 182 14.28 13.78 19.84
CA SER A 182 14.16 12.35 20.12
C SER A 182 12.72 11.94 20.46
N GLU A 183 12.00 12.72 21.27
CA GLU A 183 10.59 12.44 21.58
C GLU A 183 9.70 12.56 20.33
N SER A 184 9.93 13.59 19.51
CA SER A 184 9.24 13.74 18.23
C SER A 184 9.44 12.53 17.30
N ILE A 185 10.68 12.03 17.20
CA ILE A 185 11.03 10.83 16.42
C ILE A 185 10.29 9.59 16.94
N ILE A 186 10.12 9.46 18.26
CA ILE A 186 9.31 8.37 18.84
C ILE A 186 7.87 8.46 18.32
N GLN A 187 7.27 9.64 18.26
CA GLN A 187 5.91 9.81 17.76
C GLN A 187 5.81 9.56 16.25
N THR A 188 6.77 10.03 15.44
CA THR A 188 6.77 9.78 13.99
C THR A 188 6.94 8.30 13.68
N ASN A 189 7.78 7.59 14.43
CA ASN A 189 8.02 6.16 14.26
C ASN A 189 6.80 5.32 14.65
N LYS A 190 6.06 5.70 15.69
CA LYS A 190 4.81 5.01 16.09
C LYS A 190 3.80 4.92 14.94
N VAL A 191 3.71 5.96 14.12
CA VAL A 191 2.78 6.01 12.98
C VAL A 191 3.44 5.70 11.64
N SER A 192 4.71 5.27 11.65
CA SER A 192 5.52 5.01 10.45
C SER A 192 5.50 6.19 9.45
N ALA A 193 5.57 7.43 9.95
CA ALA A 193 5.60 8.63 9.12
C ALA A 193 6.95 8.73 8.39
N THR A 194 7.01 8.23 7.16
CA THR A 194 8.20 8.26 6.31
C THR A 194 8.22 9.42 5.31
N GLY A 195 7.12 10.17 5.21
CA GLY A 195 6.98 11.29 4.28
C GLY A 195 6.24 12.46 4.90
N SER A 196 6.69 13.68 4.56
CA SER A 196 6.09 14.94 4.98
C SER A 196 5.19 15.52 3.88
N PRO A 197 3.95 15.95 4.19
CA PRO A 197 3.28 15.76 5.48
C PRO A 197 2.65 14.36 5.55
N THR A 198 2.72 13.77 6.72
CA THR A 198 1.82 12.69 7.16
C THR A 198 0.86 13.31 8.16
N ILE A 199 -0.45 13.09 8.00
CA ILE A 199 -1.49 13.80 8.78
C ILE A 199 -2.50 12.80 9.33
N TYR A 200 -2.93 13.03 10.58
CA TYR A 200 -4.01 12.30 11.21
C TYR A 200 -5.04 13.27 11.82
N LEU A 201 -6.33 12.97 11.65
CA LEU A 201 -7.46 13.69 12.21
C LEU A 201 -8.19 12.71 13.15
N ASN A 202 -8.28 13.03 14.45
CA ASN A 202 -8.84 12.13 15.48
C ASN A 202 -8.27 10.70 15.40
N ASP A 203 -6.95 10.59 15.26
CA ASP A 203 -6.18 9.34 15.11
C ASP A 203 -6.50 8.51 13.84
N GLU A 204 -7.32 9.02 12.92
CA GLU A 204 -7.55 8.46 11.60
C GLU A 204 -6.66 9.11 10.54
N ARG A 205 -6.14 8.32 9.59
CA ARG A 205 -5.25 8.83 8.54
C ARG A 205 -6.00 9.84 7.68
N TYR A 206 -5.50 11.08 7.64
CA TYR A 206 -6.07 12.13 6.81
C TYR A 206 -5.58 12.01 5.36
N SER A 207 -6.53 11.98 4.44
CA SER A 207 -6.28 11.93 2.99
C SER A 207 -6.97 13.06 2.22
N GLY A 208 -7.54 14.05 2.91
CA GLY A 208 -8.21 15.20 2.30
C GLY A 208 -7.25 16.19 1.64
N GLY A 209 -7.80 17.31 1.15
CA GLY A 209 -7.04 18.40 0.57
C GLY A 209 -6.16 19.13 1.61
N ARG A 210 -5.18 19.92 1.14
CA ARG A 210 -4.17 20.58 1.99
C ARG A 210 -4.32 22.09 2.08
N THR A 211 -5.48 22.62 1.69
CA THR A 211 -5.75 24.05 1.79
C THR A 211 -6.41 24.39 3.12
N THR A 212 -6.40 25.68 3.48
CA THR A 212 -7.12 26.18 4.67
C THR A 212 -8.58 25.75 4.69
N ILE A 213 -9.26 25.74 3.54
CA ILE A 213 -10.68 25.37 3.50
C ILE A 213 -10.90 23.88 3.70
N ASP A 214 -9.96 23.05 3.26
CA ASP A 214 -10.03 21.60 3.42
C ASP A 214 -9.83 21.20 4.88
N PHE A 215 -8.83 21.77 5.54
CA PHE A 215 -8.61 21.56 6.97
C PHE A 215 -9.79 22.07 7.79
N MET A 216 -10.25 23.31 7.53
CA MET A 216 -11.41 23.87 8.22
C MET A 216 -12.63 22.97 8.05
N ARG A 217 -12.92 22.48 6.83
CA ARG A 217 -14.06 21.61 6.58
C ARG A 217 -13.93 20.26 7.29
N SER A 218 -12.77 19.63 7.18
CA SER A 218 -12.53 18.32 7.76
C SER A 218 -12.66 18.38 9.27
N VAL A 219 -12.05 19.38 9.91
CA VAL A 219 -12.20 19.62 11.35
C VAL A 219 -13.66 19.95 11.72
N CYS A 220 -14.33 20.81 10.96
CA CYS A 220 -15.73 21.17 11.23
C CYS A 220 -16.69 19.97 11.14
N ASN A 221 -16.41 18.99 10.29
CA ASN A 221 -17.24 17.79 10.11
C ASN A 221 -17.16 16.82 11.29
N GLU A 222 -16.14 16.93 12.14
CA GLU A 222 -15.97 16.08 13.33
C GLU A 222 -16.87 16.52 14.50
N PHE A 223 -17.46 17.72 14.44
CA PHE A 223 -18.34 18.20 15.51
C PHE A 223 -19.80 17.77 15.27
N GLU A 224 -20.41 17.16 16.28
CA GLU A 224 -21.87 16.97 16.30
C GLU A 224 -22.62 18.31 16.36
N LYS A 225 -22.07 19.26 17.13
CA LYS A 225 -22.52 20.65 17.21
C LYS A 225 -21.38 21.56 16.83
N ALA A 226 -21.39 21.98 15.56
CA ALA A 226 -20.32 22.80 15.00
C ALA A 226 -20.18 24.15 15.74
N PRO A 227 -18.93 24.60 16.03
CA PRO A 227 -18.69 25.93 16.58
C PRO A 227 -19.07 27.02 15.56
N SER A 228 -19.26 28.26 16.04
CA SER A 228 -19.69 29.38 15.18
C SER A 228 -18.76 29.62 13.98
N ALA A 229 -17.47 29.30 14.14
CA ALA A 229 -16.48 29.40 13.07
C ALA A 229 -16.79 28.48 11.87
N CYS A 230 -17.55 27.41 12.07
CA CYS A 230 -17.95 26.46 11.04
C CYS A 230 -19.27 26.81 10.32
N GLU A 231 -20.06 27.76 10.84
CA GLU A 231 -21.42 28.05 10.34
C GLU A 231 -21.45 28.62 8.91
N ASN A 232 -20.37 29.29 8.47
CA ASN A 232 -20.30 29.97 7.18
C ASN A 232 -19.32 29.32 6.19
N MET A 233 -19.16 28.01 6.29
CA MET A 233 -18.26 27.28 5.40
C MET A 233 -18.76 27.26 3.95
N PRO A 234 -17.90 27.53 2.95
CA PRO A 234 -18.25 27.35 1.55
C PRO A 234 -18.64 25.90 1.30
N LYS A 235 -19.80 25.72 0.64
CA LYS A 235 -20.23 24.39 0.18
C LYS A 235 -19.14 23.77 -0.70
N SER A 236 -18.93 22.47 -0.53
CA SER A 236 -17.99 21.74 -1.39
C SER A 236 -18.40 21.86 -2.84
N LYS A 237 -17.39 21.90 -3.70
CA LYS A 237 -17.60 21.90 -5.14
C LYS A 237 -18.21 20.56 -5.53
N GLU A 238 -19.24 20.63 -6.35
CA GLU A 238 -19.84 19.43 -6.91
C GLU A 238 -18.87 18.86 -7.95
N VAL A 239 -18.54 17.58 -7.80
CA VAL A 239 -17.66 16.87 -8.73
C VAL A 239 -18.44 15.70 -9.32
N THR A 240 -18.55 15.62 -10.64
CA THR A 240 -19.25 14.51 -11.30
C THR A 240 -18.28 13.41 -11.72
N LEU A 241 -18.63 12.18 -11.38
CA LEU A 241 -17.95 10.97 -11.83
C LEU A 241 -18.95 10.03 -12.49
N THR A 242 -18.69 9.67 -13.74
CA THR A 242 -19.38 8.58 -14.44
C THR A 242 -18.51 7.34 -14.41
N ILE A 243 -19.07 6.22 -14.00
CA ILE A 243 -18.39 4.93 -13.92
C ILE A 243 -19.03 4.04 -14.96
N LEU A 244 -18.32 3.77 -16.05
CA LEU A 244 -18.72 2.75 -17.00
C LEU A 244 -18.16 1.41 -16.52
N ASN A 245 -19.05 0.45 -16.25
CA ASN A 245 -18.70 -0.86 -15.73
C ASN A 245 -19.52 -1.96 -16.42
N ASP A 246 -19.19 -3.22 -16.21
CA ASP A 246 -19.94 -4.36 -16.72
C ASP A 246 -20.32 -5.29 -15.55
N LYS A 247 -21.61 -5.56 -15.36
CA LYS A 247 -22.08 -6.49 -14.32
C LYS A 247 -21.55 -7.91 -14.46
N ARG A 248 -21.08 -8.30 -15.66
CA ARG A 248 -20.49 -9.62 -15.89
C ARG A 248 -19.05 -9.71 -15.34
N CYS A 249 -18.40 -8.58 -15.07
CA CYS A 249 -17.05 -8.54 -14.52
C CYS A 249 -17.10 -8.57 -12.99
N GLU A 250 -16.85 -9.73 -12.38
CA GLU A 250 -16.84 -9.88 -10.92
C GLU A 250 -15.69 -9.12 -10.24
N GLU A 251 -14.54 -9.02 -10.91
CA GLU A 251 -13.34 -8.33 -10.41
C GLU A 251 -13.37 -6.80 -10.60
N CYS A 252 -14.34 -6.27 -11.35
CA CYS A 252 -14.49 -4.84 -11.60
C CYS A 252 -15.16 -4.08 -10.44
N ASP A 253 -15.00 -4.53 -9.19
CA ASP A 253 -15.53 -3.83 -8.01
C ASP A 253 -14.74 -2.55 -7.72
N VAL A 254 -15.44 -1.42 -7.75
CA VAL A 254 -14.88 -0.08 -7.53
C VAL A 254 -15.37 0.56 -6.23
N ALA A 255 -16.05 -0.19 -5.35
CA ALA A 255 -16.61 0.36 -4.11
C ALA A 255 -15.53 1.02 -3.23
N GLY A 256 -14.37 0.37 -3.09
CA GLY A 256 -13.22 0.92 -2.37
C GLY A 256 -12.70 2.22 -2.99
N VAL A 257 -12.57 2.26 -4.31
CA VAL A 257 -12.13 3.46 -5.04
C VAL A 257 -13.12 4.61 -4.86
N ILE A 258 -14.43 4.35 -4.99
CA ILE A 258 -15.46 5.37 -4.77
C ILE A 258 -15.38 5.92 -3.35
N SER A 259 -15.14 5.07 -2.34
CA SER A 259 -14.99 5.51 -0.95
C SER A 259 -13.79 6.45 -0.79
N SER A 260 -12.63 6.11 -1.36
CA SER A 260 -11.45 6.98 -1.35
C SER A 260 -11.73 8.30 -2.08
N LEU A 261 -12.42 8.27 -3.22
CA LEU A 261 -12.78 9.46 -3.99
C LEU A 261 -13.77 10.36 -3.24
N LYS A 262 -14.71 9.82 -2.47
CA LYS A 262 -15.61 10.61 -1.60
C LYS A 262 -14.84 11.33 -0.50
N GLY A 263 -13.77 10.73 0.02
CA GLY A 263 -12.87 11.39 0.97
C GLY A 263 -12.12 12.57 0.34
N LEU A 264 -11.74 12.44 -0.93
CA LEU A 264 -11.08 13.51 -1.69
C LEU A 264 -12.04 14.60 -2.17
N PHE A 265 -13.27 14.23 -2.48
CA PHE A 265 -14.30 15.12 -3.05
C PHE A 265 -15.59 14.95 -2.26
N PRO A 266 -15.80 15.73 -1.18
CA PRO A 266 -17.03 15.65 -0.38
C PRO A 266 -18.31 15.93 -1.19
N GLY A 267 -18.19 16.70 -2.29
CA GLY A 267 -19.27 16.98 -3.25
C GLY A 267 -19.38 15.98 -4.41
N LEU A 268 -18.75 14.80 -4.33
CA LEU A 268 -18.75 13.81 -5.41
C LEU A 268 -20.16 13.26 -5.69
N LYS A 269 -20.60 13.39 -6.92
CA LYS A 269 -21.78 12.73 -7.48
C LYS A 269 -21.36 11.65 -8.45
N THR A 270 -21.75 10.41 -8.15
CA THR A 270 -21.41 9.24 -8.95
C THR A 270 -22.61 8.75 -9.75
N THR A 271 -22.41 8.48 -11.03
CA THR A 271 -23.37 7.75 -11.89
C THR A 271 -22.70 6.47 -12.37
N ILE A 272 -23.36 5.32 -12.21
CA ILE A 272 -22.85 4.04 -12.73
C ILE A 272 -23.65 3.67 -13.98
N LEU A 273 -22.95 3.47 -15.09
CA LEU A 273 -23.51 2.99 -16.35
C LEU A 273 -23.02 1.57 -16.59
N ASP A 274 -23.96 0.69 -16.89
CA ASP A 274 -23.65 -0.69 -17.25
C ASP A 274 -23.36 -0.79 -18.76
N TYR A 275 -22.30 -1.51 -19.15
CA TYR A 275 -21.91 -1.69 -20.53
C TYR A 275 -23.04 -2.26 -21.39
N SER A 276 -23.91 -3.14 -20.85
CA SER A 276 -25.02 -3.70 -21.62
C SER A 276 -26.12 -2.68 -21.95
N SER A 277 -26.18 -1.54 -21.26
CA SER A 277 -27.14 -0.47 -21.52
C SER A 277 -26.86 0.29 -22.82
N SER A 278 -27.90 0.88 -23.43
CA SER A 278 -27.76 1.72 -24.62
C SER A 278 -26.76 2.87 -24.42
N GLU A 279 -26.87 3.53 -23.27
CA GLU A 279 -26.04 4.66 -22.85
C GLU A 279 -24.60 4.21 -22.59
N GLY A 280 -24.41 3.06 -21.94
CA GLY A 280 -23.10 2.46 -21.68
C GLY A 280 -22.37 2.08 -22.97
N LYS A 281 -23.03 1.36 -23.89
CA LYS A 281 -22.45 1.02 -25.22
C LYS A 281 -22.12 2.28 -26.02
N GLN A 282 -22.98 3.28 -25.98
CA GLN A 282 -22.72 4.54 -26.68
C GLN A 282 -21.48 5.23 -26.11
N LEU A 283 -21.37 5.33 -24.78
CA LEU A 283 -20.22 5.96 -24.11
C LEU A 283 -18.92 5.21 -24.40
N TYR A 284 -18.95 3.87 -24.30
CA TYR A 284 -17.83 2.98 -24.63
C TYR A 284 -17.28 3.27 -26.04
N ASN A 285 -18.16 3.22 -27.05
CA ASN A 285 -17.80 3.42 -28.45
C ASN A 285 -17.36 4.85 -28.75
N THR A 286 -18.03 5.86 -28.16
CA THR A 286 -17.72 7.28 -28.42
C THR A 286 -16.34 7.65 -27.91
N LEU A 287 -15.97 7.13 -26.74
CA LEU A 287 -14.69 7.40 -26.10
C LEU A 287 -13.58 6.43 -26.52
N ASN A 288 -13.90 5.43 -27.35
CA ASN A 288 -13.00 4.35 -27.74
C ASN A 288 -12.32 3.70 -26.52
N ILE A 289 -13.13 3.42 -25.49
CA ILE A 289 -12.69 2.73 -24.28
C ILE A 289 -12.38 1.28 -24.66
N GLN A 290 -11.28 0.74 -24.15
CA GLN A 290 -10.86 -0.64 -24.41
C GLN A 290 -11.17 -1.57 -23.23
N TYR A 291 -10.99 -1.09 -22.00
CA TYR A 291 -11.12 -1.90 -20.79
C TYR A 291 -12.00 -1.22 -19.74
N LEU A 292 -12.69 -2.05 -18.96
CA LEU A 292 -13.56 -1.65 -17.84
C LEU A 292 -13.00 -2.15 -16.50
N PRO A 293 -13.33 -1.48 -15.38
CA PRO A 293 -14.16 -0.29 -15.27
C PRO A 293 -13.44 0.98 -15.76
N ALA A 294 -14.19 1.93 -16.32
CA ALA A 294 -13.68 3.25 -16.69
C ALA A 294 -14.30 4.32 -15.79
N LEU A 295 -13.47 5.04 -15.04
CA LEU A 295 -13.88 6.11 -14.12
C LEU A 295 -13.63 7.47 -14.77
N LEU A 296 -14.70 8.11 -15.23
CA LEU A 296 -14.70 9.27 -16.09
C LEU A 296 -15.20 10.49 -15.33
N PHE A 297 -14.28 11.36 -14.91
CA PHE A 297 -14.62 12.66 -14.36
C PHE A 297 -14.97 13.66 -15.46
N ASP A 298 -15.98 14.49 -15.24
CA ASP A 298 -16.12 15.70 -16.08
C ASP A 298 -15.14 16.80 -15.61
N ASP A 299 -15.16 17.95 -16.29
CA ASP A 299 -14.26 19.06 -15.99
C ASP A 299 -14.41 19.63 -14.57
N SER A 300 -15.52 19.36 -13.86
CA SER A 300 -15.74 19.85 -12.50
C SER A 300 -14.70 19.33 -11.51
N VAL A 301 -14.05 18.19 -11.79
CA VAL A 301 -12.97 17.64 -10.96
C VAL A 301 -11.82 18.62 -10.77
N LYS A 302 -11.56 19.51 -11.74
CA LYS A 302 -10.50 20.53 -11.68
C LYS A 302 -10.76 21.61 -10.63
N GLU A 303 -12.02 21.83 -10.29
CA GLU A 303 -12.43 22.74 -9.21
C GLU A 303 -12.54 22.04 -7.85
N GLY A 304 -12.53 20.71 -7.84
CA GLY A 304 -12.69 19.90 -6.64
C GLY A 304 -11.48 19.98 -5.70
N GLU A 305 -11.74 19.91 -4.41
CA GLU A 305 -10.75 20.02 -3.34
C GLU A 305 -9.62 18.97 -3.46
N GLY A 306 -9.96 17.75 -3.89
CA GLY A 306 -9.01 16.65 -4.08
C GLY A 306 -8.22 16.68 -5.39
N TYR A 307 -8.38 17.69 -6.25
CA TYR A 307 -7.80 17.67 -7.60
C TYR A 307 -6.27 17.57 -7.59
N SER A 308 -5.59 18.31 -6.71
CA SER A 308 -4.12 18.30 -6.63
C SER A 308 -3.55 16.92 -6.30
N ASN A 309 -4.29 16.12 -5.52
CA ASN A 309 -3.94 14.76 -5.15
C ASN A 309 -4.18 13.76 -6.29
N LEU A 310 -5.17 14.03 -7.15
CA LEU A 310 -5.62 13.12 -8.21
C LEU A 310 -5.04 13.44 -9.59
N GLN A 311 -4.72 14.70 -9.89
CA GLN A 311 -4.43 15.20 -11.24
C GLN A 311 -3.37 14.41 -12.02
N ARG A 312 -2.36 13.87 -11.32
CA ARG A 312 -1.29 13.08 -11.95
C ARG A 312 -1.74 11.71 -12.46
N TYR A 313 -2.90 11.25 -12.00
CA TYR A 313 -3.51 9.98 -12.38
C TYR A 313 -4.66 10.16 -13.37
N LEU A 314 -4.97 11.40 -13.76
CA LEU A 314 -6.04 11.71 -14.69
C LEU A 314 -5.48 11.86 -16.11
N GLN A 315 -6.12 11.21 -17.08
CA GLN A 315 -5.80 11.35 -18.50
C GLN A 315 -7.00 11.90 -19.28
N PRO A 316 -6.79 12.82 -20.24
CA PRO A 316 -7.86 13.24 -21.14
C PRO A 316 -8.44 12.06 -21.92
N THR A 317 -9.77 11.95 -21.98
CA THR A 317 -10.49 10.92 -22.74
C THR A 317 -11.80 11.52 -23.25
N GLY A 318 -11.81 12.00 -24.49
CA GLY A 318 -12.91 12.80 -25.03
C GLY A 318 -13.17 14.04 -24.16
N ASP A 319 -14.42 14.21 -23.74
CA ASP A 319 -14.85 15.31 -22.85
C ASP A 319 -14.62 15.03 -21.35
N TYR A 320 -13.96 13.91 -21.02
CA TYR A 320 -13.71 13.47 -19.65
C TYR A 320 -12.23 13.44 -19.29
N LEU A 321 -11.96 13.34 -17.99
CA LEU A 321 -10.69 12.94 -17.41
C LEU A 321 -10.84 11.54 -16.81
N THR A 322 -10.21 10.54 -17.41
CA THR A 322 -10.24 9.16 -16.92
C THR A 322 -9.20 8.93 -15.82
N LEU A 323 -9.59 8.22 -14.76
CA LEU A 323 -8.67 7.80 -13.70
C LEU A 323 -7.91 6.54 -14.12
N MET A 324 -6.59 6.65 -14.23
CA MET A 324 -5.70 5.54 -14.58
C MET A 324 -5.57 4.56 -13.41
N MET A 325 -6.17 3.37 -13.55
CA MET A 325 -6.13 2.32 -12.53
C MET A 325 -5.77 0.91 -13.04
N GLY A 326 -5.39 0.79 -14.33
CA GLY A 326 -4.97 -0.49 -14.90
C GLY A 326 -6.12 -1.48 -15.10
N SER A 327 -7.25 -1.02 -15.61
CA SER A 327 -8.40 -1.87 -15.95
C SER A 327 -8.05 -2.83 -17.09
N GLU A 328 -8.45 -4.10 -16.99
CA GLU A 328 -8.07 -5.16 -17.95
C GLU A 328 -9.29 -5.88 -18.58
N PHE A 329 -10.50 -5.71 -18.05
CA PHE A 329 -11.68 -6.41 -18.55
C PHE A 329 -12.14 -5.83 -19.90
N ASP A 330 -12.04 -6.63 -20.97
CA ASP A 330 -12.58 -6.31 -22.29
C ASP A 330 -14.03 -6.80 -22.39
N PRO A 331 -15.04 -5.91 -22.38
CA PRO A 331 -16.44 -6.31 -22.40
C PRO A 331 -16.91 -6.87 -23.76
N THR A 332 -16.07 -6.79 -24.78
CA THR A 332 -16.33 -7.34 -26.12
C THR A 332 -15.74 -8.73 -26.32
N ALA A 333 -14.89 -9.18 -25.39
CA ALA A 333 -14.27 -10.49 -25.42
C ALA A 333 -15.13 -11.54 -24.70
N GLU A 334 -14.81 -12.80 -24.96
CA GLU A 334 -15.44 -13.96 -24.32
C GLU A 334 -15.06 -14.04 -22.83
N ILE A 335 -16.03 -14.33 -21.96
CA ILE A 335 -15.78 -14.65 -20.56
C ILE A 335 -15.55 -16.16 -20.47
N CYS A 336 -14.37 -16.55 -20.01
CA CYS A 336 -13.85 -17.88 -20.29
C CYS A 336 -14.31 -19.00 -19.35
N ASP A 337 -15.27 -18.74 -18.47
CA ASP A 337 -15.69 -19.63 -17.40
C ASP A 337 -17.17 -19.51 -16.99
N ASN A 338 -18.03 -18.97 -17.87
CA ASN A 338 -19.43 -18.70 -17.55
C ASN A 338 -20.44 -19.54 -18.36
N ASN A 339 -19.98 -20.41 -19.26
CA ASN A 339 -20.79 -21.28 -20.12
C ASN A 339 -21.73 -20.52 -21.08
N ILE A 340 -21.38 -19.29 -21.47
CA ILE A 340 -22.15 -18.43 -22.38
C ILE A 340 -21.22 -17.92 -23.50
N ASP A 341 -21.72 -17.90 -24.74
CA ASP A 341 -21.07 -17.24 -25.88
C ASP A 341 -21.32 -15.72 -25.80
N ASP A 342 -20.44 -15.00 -25.11
CA ASP A 342 -20.54 -13.56 -24.83
C ASP A 342 -20.25 -12.70 -26.06
N ASP A 343 -19.34 -13.15 -26.92
CA ASP A 343 -18.94 -12.43 -28.14
C ASP A 343 -19.78 -12.82 -29.38
N ASN A 344 -20.67 -13.80 -29.24
CA ASN A 344 -21.59 -14.34 -30.26
C ASN A 344 -20.88 -14.96 -31.48
N ASN A 345 -19.73 -15.59 -31.28
CA ASN A 345 -18.97 -16.25 -32.34
C ASN A 345 -19.28 -17.77 -32.50
N ASN A 346 -20.23 -18.30 -31.72
CA ASN A 346 -20.64 -19.70 -31.62
C ASN A 346 -19.61 -20.63 -30.95
N LYS A 347 -18.75 -20.08 -30.10
CA LYS A 347 -17.85 -20.83 -29.22
C LYS A 347 -18.06 -20.33 -27.81
N ILE A 348 -17.80 -21.20 -26.85
CA ILE A 348 -18.11 -20.94 -25.45
C ILE A 348 -16.86 -21.25 -24.63
N ASP A 349 -16.52 -20.38 -23.69
CA ASP A 349 -15.44 -20.57 -22.73
C ASP A 349 -14.12 -21.00 -23.44
N CYS A 350 -13.50 -22.09 -23.00
CA CYS A 350 -12.23 -22.60 -23.51
C CYS A 350 -12.28 -23.15 -24.95
N ASP A 351 -13.47 -23.33 -25.54
CA ASP A 351 -13.57 -23.61 -26.98
C ASP A 351 -13.29 -22.34 -27.81
N ASP A 352 -13.36 -21.16 -27.19
CA ASP A 352 -13.08 -19.88 -27.82
C ASP A 352 -11.57 -19.59 -27.97
N PRO A 353 -11.09 -19.12 -29.15
CA PRO A 353 -9.68 -18.76 -29.35
C PRO A 353 -9.16 -17.66 -28.43
N TYR A 354 -9.97 -16.68 -28.03
CA TYR A 354 -9.61 -15.64 -27.07
C TYR A 354 -9.24 -16.27 -25.72
N CYS A 355 -10.03 -17.26 -25.28
CA CYS A 355 -9.89 -17.90 -24.00
C CYS A 355 -8.69 -18.84 -23.89
N GLN A 356 -8.15 -19.33 -25.00
CA GLN A 356 -7.03 -20.31 -24.97
C GLN A 356 -5.78 -19.82 -24.24
N SER A 357 -5.54 -18.50 -24.19
CA SER A 357 -4.39 -17.91 -23.48
C SER A 357 -4.70 -17.56 -22.02
N GLN A 358 -5.98 -17.53 -21.65
CA GLN A 358 -6.47 -17.13 -20.33
C GLN A 358 -6.21 -18.22 -19.30
N LEU A 359 -5.88 -17.82 -18.07
CA LEU A 359 -5.45 -18.74 -17.01
C LEU A 359 -6.46 -19.86 -16.76
N VAL A 360 -7.75 -19.56 -16.81
CA VAL A 360 -8.84 -20.51 -16.54
C VAL A 360 -8.93 -21.65 -17.57
N CYS A 361 -8.48 -21.41 -18.80
CA CYS A 361 -8.47 -22.40 -19.87
C CYS A 361 -7.10 -23.04 -20.11
N ARG A 362 -6.09 -22.68 -19.31
CA ARG A 362 -4.79 -23.34 -19.38
C ARG A 362 -4.90 -24.75 -18.82
N ASN A 363 -4.35 -25.70 -19.58
CA ASN A 363 -4.20 -27.06 -19.10
C ASN A 363 -3.13 -27.09 -18.00
N GLU A 364 -3.46 -27.71 -16.87
CA GLU A 364 -2.49 -27.99 -15.83
C GLU A 364 -1.36 -28.87 -16.39
N LEU A 365 -0.12 -28.44 -16.17
CA LEU A 365 1.07 -29.24 -16.43
C LEU A 365 1.61 -29.73 -15.09
N PRO A 366 1.41 -31.01 -14.73
CA PRO A 366 1.89 -31.54 -13.46
C PRO A 366 3.39 -31.30 -13.27
N GLN A 367 3.76 -30.80 -12.10
CA GLN A 367 5.16 -30.51 -11.72
C GLN A 367 5.85 -29.40 -12.54
N LYS A 368 5.10 -28.59 -13.30
CA LYS A 368 5.65 -27.39 -13.96
C LYS A 368 5.55 -26.18 -13.04
N LEU A 369 6.63 -25.39 -12.93
CA LEU A 369 6.66 -24.09 -12.26
C LEU A 369 7.27 -23.04 -13.20
N ASP A 370 6.43 -22.14 -13.69
CA ASP A 370 6.87 -20.94 -14.43
C ASP A 370 6.82 -19.72 -13.50
N LEU A 371 7.94 -19.02 -13.36
CA LEU A 371 8.05 -17.78 -12.58
C LEU A 371 8.27 -16.61 -13.54
N PHE A 372 7.44 -15.58 -13.46
CA PHE A 372 7.53 -14.38 -14.30
C PHE A 372 7.96 -13.19 -13.45
N VAL A 373 9.10 -12.57 -13.77
CA VAL A 373 9.69 -11.51 -12.95
C VAL A 373 10.20 -10.36 -13.79
N MET A 374 10.29 -9.19 -13.17
CA MET A 374 11.15 -8.11 -13.65
C MET A 374 12.41 -8.12 -12.74
N SER A 375 13.61 -8.14 -13.33
CA SER A 375 14.85 -8.36 -12.56
C SER A 375 15.16 -7.27 -11.53
N GLN A 376 14.60 -6.07 -11.63
CA GLN A 376 14.76 -5.01 -10.62
C GLN A 376 13.55 -4.84 -9.69
N CYS A 377 12.55 -5.72 -9.80
CA CYS A 377 11.37 -5.64 -8.95
C CYS A 377 11.65 -6.27 -7.57
N PRO A 378 11.49 -5.52 -6.46
CA PRO A 378 11.71 -6.07 -5.11
C PRO A 378 10.80 -7.28 -4.80
N TYR A 379 9.62 -7.35 -5.41
CA TYR A 379 8.70 -8.47 -5.24
C TYR A 379 9.14 -9.70 -6.04
N GLY A 380 9.66 -9.51 -7.26
CA GLY A 380 10.26 -10.57 -8.06
C GLY A 380 11.47 -11.18 -7.36
N VAL A 381 12.37 -10.33 -6.86
CA VAL A 381 13.56 -10.73 -6.09
C VAL A 381 13.19 -11.53 -4.85
N LYS A 382 12.10 -11.18 -4.17
CA LYS A 382 11.58 -11.96 -3.03
C LYS A 382 11.12 -13.36 -3.44
N ALA A 383 10.48 -13.49 -4.62
CA ALA A 383 10.08 -14.79 -5.16
C ALA A 383 11.31 -15.63 -5.56
N GLU A 384 12.27 -15.03 -6.24
CA GLU A 384 13.55 -15.68 -6.62
C GLU A 384 14.34 -16.12 -5.38
N SER A 385 14.39 -15.32 -4.32
CA SER A 385 15.07 -15.68 -3.06
C SER A 385 14.48 -16.93 -2.42
N ALA A 386 13.14 -17.09 -2.48
CA ALA A 386 12.45 -18.25 -1.93
C ALA A 386 12.62 -19.51 -2.79
N LEU A 387 12.95 -19.34 -4.08
CA LEU A 387 13.07 -20.42 -5.05
C LEU A 387 14.22 -21.39 -4.70
N GLN A 388 15.32 -20.88 -4.13
CA GLN A 388 16.47 -21.70 -3.77
C GLN A 388 16.11 -22.80 -2.78
N GLU A 389 15.40 -22.43 -1.71
CA GLU A 389 14.93 -23.38 -0.70
C GLU A 389 13.85 -24.31 -1.29
N PHE A 390 12.95 -23.77 -2.11
CA PHE A 390 11.89 -24.56 -2.75
C PHE A 390 12.47 -25.67 -3.64
N LEU A 391 13.31 -25.32 -4.62
CA LEU A 391 13.87 -26.30 -5.57
C LEU A 391 14.79 -27.33 -4.89
N ALA A 392 15.41 -26.99 -3.76
CA ALA A 392 16.20 -27.93 -2.97
C ALA A 392 15.36 -29.00 -2.26
N ASN A 393 14.08 -28.71 -1.97
CA ASN A 393 13.18 -29.61 -1.23
C ASN A 393 12.19 -30.37 -2.13
N PHE A 394 11.97 -29.92 -3.37
CA PHE A 394 11.01 -30.52 -4.30
C PHE A 394 11.72 -31.08 -5.54
N GLU A 395 12.15 -32.35 -5.45
CA GLU A 395 12.75 -33.07 -6.58
C GLU A 395 11.71 -33.31 -7.70
N GLY A 396 12.11 -33.08 -8.96
CA GLY A 396 11.28 -33.37 -10.14
C GLY A 396 10.37 -32.24 -10.62
N VAL A 397 10.52 -31.02 -10.09
CA VAL A 397 9.87 -29.82 -10.63
C VAL A 397 10.57 -29.37 -11.92
N ASP A 398 9.80 -29.22 -13.01
CA ASP A 398 10.22 -28.55 -14.23
C ASP A 398 10.06 -27.03 -14.04
N PHE A 399 11.17 -26.36 -13.75
CA PHE A 399 11.20 -24.92 -13.49
C PHE A 399 11.63 -24.11 -14.71
N THR A 400 10.99 -22.96 -14.94
CA THR A 400 11.42 -21.97 -15.94
C THR A 400 11.21 -20.55 -15.40
N LEU A 401 12.21 -19.68 -15.60
CA LEU A 401 12.14 -18.27 -15.27
C LEU A 401 11.87 -17.46 -16.54
N HIS A 402 10.90 -16.57 -16.48
CA HIS A 402 10.51 -15.69 -17.57
C HIS A 402 10.66 -14.23 -17.15
N PHE A 403 11.02 -13.37 -18.12
CA PHE A 403 11.25 -11.96 -17.88
C PHE A 403 10.11 -11.10 -18.45
N ILE A 404 9.57 -10.22 -17.61
CA ILE A 404 8.53 -9.28 -17.99
C ILE A 404 9.19 -8.02 -18.57
N ALA A 405 8.87 -7.71 -19.82
CA ALA A 405 9.23 -6.48 -20.51
C ALA A 405 8.21 -6.20 -21.62
N ASN A 406 8.10 -4.95 -22.04
CA ASN A 406 7.30 -4.53 -23.18
C ASN A 406 8.16 -4.55 -24.45
N ASP A 407 7.67 -5.17 -25.52
CA ASP A 407 8.26 -5.08 -26.86
C ASP A 407 7.76 -3.81 -27.56
N ASN A 408 8.69 -2.94 -27.98
CA ASN A 408 8.35 -1.69 -28.64
C ASN A 408 8.10 -1.87 -30.16
N GLY A 409 8.25 -3.09 -30.69
CA GLY A 409 8.01 -3.44 -32.09
C GLY A 409 9.15 -3.10 -33.07
N ASP A 410 10.27 -2.59 -32.56
CA ASP A 410 11.47 -2.20 -33.32
C ASP A 410 12.74 -2.92 -32.84
N ASN A 411 12.58 -4.09 -32.20
CA ASN A 411 13.61 -4.84 -31.48
C ASN A 411 14.21 -4.09 -30.28
N THR A 412 13.54 -3.04 -29.78
CA THR A 412 13.85 -2.47 -28.47
C THR A 412 12.79 -2.89 -27.46
N PHE A 413 13.17 -2.87 -26.19
CA PHE A 413 12.29 -3.23 -25.09
C PHE A 413 12.21 -2.09 -24.09
N SER A 414 11.10 -2.01 -23.38
CA SER A 414 10.94 -1.13 -22.22
C SER A 414 10.48 -1.94 -21.02
N SER A 415 10.77 -1.46 -19.81
CA SER A 415 10.33 -2.10 -18.57
C SER A 415 10.01 -1.04 -17.52
N LEU A 416 9.40 -1.46 -16.41
CA LEU A 416 8.92 -0.56 -15.37
C LEU A 416 10.06 0.22 -14.71
N HIS A 417 11.24 -0.41 -14.56
CA HIS A 417 12.42 0.21 -13.95
C HIS A 417 13.41 0.78 -15.00
N GLY A 418 13.01 0.85 -16.26
CA GLY A 418 13.77 1.44 -17.35
C GLY A 418 14.85 0.53 -17.93
N GLN A 419 15.74 1.12 -18.75
CA GLN A 419 16.73 0.36 -19.53
C GLN A 419 17.63 -0.59 -18.71
N PRO A 420 18.11 -0.24 -17.50
CA PRO A 420 18.94 -1.15 -16.71
C PRO A 420 18.28 -2.49 -16.37
N GLU A 421 16.96 -2.52 -16.24
CA GLU A 421 16.21 -3.75 -16.02
C GLU A 421 16.05 -4.57 -17.30
N VAL A 422 15.82 -3.90 -18.44
CA VAL A 422 15.84 -4.55 -19.77
C VAL A 422 17.19 -5.23 -19.99
N ASP A 423 18.29 -4.51 -19.76
CA ASP A 423 19.64 -5.02 -19.94
C ASP A 423 19.93 -6.18 -18.98
N GLY A 424 19.45 -6.09 -17.74
CA GLY A 424 19.49 -7.18 -16.75
C GLY A 424 18.73 -8.43 -17.21
N ASN A 425 17.48 -8.28 -17.65
CA ASN A 425 16.64 -9.36 -18.18
C ASN A 425 17.32 -10.03 -19.38
N MET A 426 17.87 -9.25 -20.32
CA MET A 426 18.59 -9.76 -21.49
C MET A 426 19.84 -10.57 -21.11
N ARG A 427 20.61 -10.12 -20.12
CA ARG A 427 21.79 -10.85 -19.62
C ARG A 427 21.37 -12.18 -18.99
N GLN A 428 20.35 -12.18 -18.14
CA GLN A 428 19.83 -13.39 -17.52
C GLN A 428 19.33 -14.40 -18.56
N ALA A 429 18.57 -13.96 -19.55
CA ALA A 429 18.12 -14.81 -20.67
C ALA A 429 19.31 -15.38 -21.48
N CYS A 430 20.37 -14.60 -21.69
CA CYS A 430 21.60 -15.10 -22.31
C CYS A 430 22.27 -16.20 -21.47
N ILE A 431 22.34 -16.01 -20.16
CA ILE A 431 22.98 -16.97 -19.24
C ILE A 431 22.15 -18.25 -19.15
N GLU A 432 20.83 -18.16 -19.09
CA GLU A 432 19.95 -19.33 -19.15
C GLU A 432 20.22 -20.16 -20.42
N LYS A 433 20.33 -19.49 -21.57
CA LYS A 433 20.58 -20.14 -22.86
C LYS A 433 21.96 -20.80 -22.96
N TYR A 434 23.02 -20.09 -22.55
CA TYR A 434 24.40 -20.54 -22.76
C TYR A 434 24.99 -21.32 -21.59
N TYR A 435 24.48 -21.09 -20.37
CA TYR A 435 24.98 -21.65 -19.12
C TYR A 435 23.83 -22.12 -18.20
N PRO A 436 22.93 -23.01 -18.66
CA PRO A 436 21.72 -23.38 -17.91
C PRO A 436 22.02 -23.95 -16.51
N ASN A 437 23.12 -24.69 -16.35
CA ASN A 437 23.53 -25.26 -15.06
C ASN A 437 24.06 -24.21 -14.04
N LYS A 438 24.29 -22.97 -14.49
CA LYS A 438 24.79 -21.83 -13.70
C LYS A 438 23.82 -20.67 -13.63
N PHE A 439 22.69 -20.79 -14.31
CA PHE A 439 21.69 -19.75 -14.40
C PHE A 439 21.15 -19.33 -13.02
N LEU A 440 20.72 -20.30 -12.22
CA LEU A 440 20.20 -19.99 -10.87
C LEU A 440 21.28 -19.47 -9.93
N ASP A 441 22.52 -19.98 -10.00
CA ASP A 441 23.65 -19.44 -9.23
C ASP A 441 23.85 -17.94 -9.54
N TYR A 442 23.74 -17.57 -10.82
CA TYR A 442 23.84 -16.18 -11.27
C TYR A 442 22.67 -15.32 -10.78
N VAL A 443 21.43 -15.80 -10.93
CA VAL A 443 20.23 -15.10 -10.45
C VAL A 443 20.35 -14.83 -8.95
N TYR A 444 20.72 -15.84 -8.16
CA TYR A 444 20.87 -15.69 -6.71
C TYR A 444 21.98 -14.71 -6.31
N CYS A 445 23.07 -14.65 -7.07
CA CYS A 445 24.12 -13.66 -6.83
C CYS A 445 23.66 -12.20 -7.07
N GLN A 446 22.70 -11.99 -7.98
CA GLN A 446 22.17 -10.66 -8.30
C GLN A 446 21.13 -10.16 -7.27
N ILE A 447 20.52 -11.04 -6.48
CA ILE A 447 19.43 -10.72 -5.53
C ILE A 447 19.80 -9.55 -4.61
N ASP A 448 21.00 -9.56 -4.02
CA ASP A 448 21.42 -8.51 -3.08
C ASP A 448 21.70 -7.16 -3.75
N ASN A 449 21.94 -7.15 -5.06
CA ASN A 449 22.30 -5.98 -5.86
C ASN A 449 21.29 -5.67 -6.96
N TYR A 450 20.05 -6.14 -6.83
CA TYR A 450 19.03 -6.07 -7.89
C TYR A 450 18.71 -4.65 -8.39
N LYS A 451 19.04 -3.60 -7.62
CA LYS A 451 18.89 -2.20 -8.05
C LYS A 451 20.01 -1.70 -8.96
N ASN A 452 21.13 -2.42 -9.02
CA ASN A 452 22.37 -2.03 -9.68
C ASN A 452 22.88 -3.13 -10.62
N LEU A 453 21.96 -3.79 -11.34
CA LEU A 453 22.27 -4.94 -12.21
C LEU A 453 23.30 -4.62 -13.29
N ASP A 454 23.39 -3.37 -13.75
CA ASP A 454 24.36 -2.98 -14.80
C ASP A 454 25.79 -2.88 -14.30
N SER A 455 26.01 -2.59 -13.01
CA SER A 455 27.35 -2.37 -12.46
C SER A 455 27.88 -3.54 -11.65
N THR A 456 27.08 -4.59 -11.45
CA THR A 456 27.40 -5.71 -10.54
C THR A 456 27.31 -7.09 -11.20
N TRP A 457 27.05 -7.14 -12.51
CA TRP A 457 26.84 -8.41 -13.19
C TRP A 457 28.13 -9.20 -13.44
N GLU A 458 29.25 -8.52 -13.70
CA GLU A 458 30.52 -9.19 -13.99
C GLU A 458 31.02 -10.03 -12.82
N SER A 459 30.82 -9.55 -11.57
CA SER A 459 31.23 -10.30 -10.37
C SER A 459 30.40 -11.56 -10.13
N CYS A 460 29.17 -11.61 -10.63
CA CYS A 460 28.34 -12.81 -10.55
C CYS A 460 28.56 -13.74 -11.75
N ALA A 461 29.06 -13.22 -12.87
CA ALA A 461 29.36 -13.99 -14.07
C ALA A 461 30.78 -14.61 -14.06
N SER A 462 31.69 -14.12 -13.21
CA SER A 462 33.05 -14.64 -13.02
C SER A 462 33.06 -15.93 -12.23
#